data_AF-A0A1G0EYU2-F1
#
_entry.id   AF-A0A1G0EYU2-F1
#
_cell.length_a   1.000
_cell.length_b   1.000
_cell.length_c   1.000
_cell.angle_alpha   90.00
_cell.angle_beta   90.00
_cell.angle_gamma   90.00
#
_symmetry.space_group_name_H-M   'P 1'
#
loop_
_entity.id
_entity.type
_entity.pdbx_description
1 polymer ?
#
loop_
_entity_poly.entity_id
_entity_poly.type
_entity_poly.pdbx_seq_one_letter_code
_entity_poly.pdbx_strand_id
1 'polypeptide(L)'
;MEQQPVLAAVDLGSNSFRLQIARVEGEQLYMLDGLREPVRLAAGLSPDNYLDEAAQQRALAALGRFGERLRDLPTEAVRVVGTNSLRIAENAAEFIAKAERTLGFPIEVIYGREEARLIYVGVAHGLPQSDDNLLVMDIGGGSTEFIIGRGLNPIQLESLNMGCVSYSARYFPDGKITKQRMLQAELAARNELQAIVSDYQGQWQRAIGSSGTAKAITEILELNGYSKNGITRDGLDKLRAHMIEAGDIQRLNLVGVRADRLPALAGGFAIMYAAFSELKINQMQLALSALREGVLYDLWGRFHNNDMRDVTVLHFMKRYHVDMKQAERVSRLSGELARQLFGKNPNESALQL
;
A
#
# COMPACT_ATOMS: atom_id res chain seq x y z
N MET A 1 18.33 17.66 -26.29
CA MET A 1 18.09 16.57 -25.32
C MET A 1 16.79 16.90 -24.62
N GLU A 2 15.73 16.12 -24.88
CA GLU A 2 14.54 16.19 -24.04
C GLU A 2 14.96 15.90 -22.59
N GLN A 3 14.56 16.76 -21.66
CA GLN A 3 14.81 16.52 -20.24
C GLN A 3 14.01 15.28 -19.84
N GLN A 4 14.71 14.28 -19.30
CA GLN A 4 14.07 13.09 -18.75
C GLN A 4 13.19 13.51 -17.56
N PRO A 5 11.91 13.09 -17.52
CA PRO A 5 10.99 13.54 -16.50
C PRO A 5 11.36 12.96 -15.14
N VAL A 6 11.26 13.80 -14.12
CA VAL A 6 11.44 13.42 -12.71
C VAL A 6 10.06 13.38 -12.09
N LEU A 7 9.72 12.24 -11.50
CA LEU A 7 8.44 11.98 -10.84
C LEU A 7 8.64 11.76 -9.35
N ALA A 8 7.63 12.08 -8.55
CA ALA A 8 7.62 11.81 -7.13
C ALA A 8 6.31 11.15 -6.68
N ALA A 9 6.45 10.15 -5.81
CA ALA A 9 5.35 9.51 -5.12
C ALA A 9 5.48 9.70 -3.62
N VAL A 10 4.40 10.14 -2.99
CA VAL A 10 4.29 10.24 -1.53
C VAL A 10 3.19 9.30 -1.05
N ASP A 11 3.53 8.40 -0.14
CA ASP A 11 2.62 7.47 0.50
C ASP A 11 2.45 7.88 1.98
N LEU A 12 1.23 8.28 2.34
CA LEU A 12 0.82 8.65 3.69
C LEU A 12 0.22 7.45 4.42
N GLY A 13 1.08 6.45 4.65
CA GLY A 13 0.70 5.19 5.29
C GLY A 13 0.44 5.28 6.79
N SER A 14 -0.27 4.28 7.32
CA SER A 14 -0.63 4.14 8.74
C SER A 14 0.56 4.14 9.71
N ASN A 15 1.70 3.56 9.31
CA ASN A 15 2.87 3.43 10.20
C ASN A 15 3.99 4.40 9.86
N SER A 16 4.20 4.69 8.58
CA SER A 16 5.28 5.57 8.13
C SER A 16 4.84 6.33 6.88
N PHE A 17 5.21 7.59 6.80
CA PHE A 17 5.13 8.36 5.55
C PHE A 17 6.39 8.14 4.75
N ARG A 18 6.25 8.08 3.44
CA ARG A 18 7.35 7.76 2.53
C ARG A 18 7.29 8.65 1.30
N LEU A 19 8.43 9.22 0.95
CA LEU A 19 8.65 9.93 -0.31
C LEU A 19 9.61 9.09 -1.17
N GLN A 20 9.31 8.99 -2.46
CA GLN A 20 10.21 8.43 -3.46
C GLN A 20 10.25 9.36 -4.67
N ILE A 21 11.45 9.79 -5.06
CA ILE A 21 11.70 10.57 -6.28
C ILE A 21 12.46 9.68 -7.26
N ALA A 22 12.02 9.65 -8.51
CA ALA A 22 12.63 8.86 -9.56
C ALA A 22 12.75 9.65 -10.87
N ARG A 23 13.83 9.42 -11.60
CA ARG A 23 13.96 9.81 -13.01
C ARG A 23 13.43 8.70 -13.89
N VAL A 24 12.72 9.04 -14.95
CA VAL A 24 12.27 8.05 -15.93
C VAL A 24 13.18 8.04 -17.14
N GLU A 25 13.66 6.85 -17.52
CA GLU A 25 14.39 6.63 -18.77
C GLU A 25 13.77 5.48 -19.55
N GLY A 26 13.08 5.80 -20.65
CA GLY A 26 12.27 4.82 -21.36
C GLY A 26 11.14 4.31 -20.46
N GLU A 27 11.09 3.00 -20.24
CA GLU A 27 10.10 2.36 -19.34
C GLU A 27 10.66 2.11 -17.92
N GLN A 28 11.87 2.58 -17.62
CA GLN A 28 12.56 2.29 -16.37
C GLN A 28 12.56 3.48 -15.41
N LEU A 29 12.34 3.19 -14.13
CA LEU A 29 12.45 4.15 -13.04
C LEU A 29 13.84 4.05 -12.39
N TYR A 30 14.53 5.17 -12.31
CA TYR A 30 15.81 5.32 -11.61
C TYR A 30 15.59 6.14 -10.34
N MET A 31 15.66 5.47 -9.19
CA MET A 31 15.45 6.10 -7.89
C MET A 31 16.55 7.13 -7.61
N LEU A 32 16.16 8.39 -7.42
CA LEU A 32 17.07 9.52 -7.18
C LEU A 32 17.21 9.83 -5.69
N ASP A 33 16.09 9.88 -4.99
CA ASP A 33 16.01 10.27 -3.59
C ASP A 33 14.80 9.62 -2.92
N GLY A 34 14.85 9.48 -1.61
CA GLY A 34 13.74 8.93 -0.86
C GLY A 34 13.84 9.25 0.63
N LEU A 35 12.69 9.52 1.23
CA LEU A 35 12.59 9.76 2.66
C LEU A 35 11.60 8.77 3.28
N ARG A 36 11.85 8.40 4.53
CA ARG A 36 10.93 7.61 5.34
C ARG A 36 10.83 8.20 6.73
N GLU A 37 9.62 8.51 7.13
CA GLU A 37 9.31 9.13 8.41
C GLU A 37 8.36 8.22 9.23
N PRO A 38 8.76 7.74 10.41
CA PRO A 38 7.94 6.84 11.23
C PRO A 38 6.86 7.62 12.01
N VAL A 39 5.88 8.17 11.29
CA VAL A 39 4.79 9.00 11.84
C VAL A 39 3.88 8.24 12.81
N ARG A 40 3.65 6.94 12.55
CA ARG A 40 2.72 6.07 13.29
C ARG A 40 1.33 6.69 13.42
N LEU A 41 0.77 7.12 12.30
CA LEU A 41 -0.53 7.80 12.23
C LEU A 41 -1.65 6.95 12.85
N ALA A 42 -1.69 5.64 12.56
CA ALA A 42 -2.67 4.72 13.12
C ALA A 42 -2.62 4.60 14.65
N ALA A 43 -1.45 4.81 15.27
CA ALA A 43 -1.32 4.74 16.73
C ALA A 43 -1.93 5.96 17.43
N GLY A 44 -2.19 7.05 16.70
CA GLY A 44 -2.88 8.24 17.22
C GLY A 44 -4.37 8.29 16.90
N LEU A 45 -4.95 7.19 16.40
CA LEU A 45 -6.40 7.08 16.24
C LEU A 45 -7.03 6.67 17.58
N SER A 46 -8.01 7.44 18.02
CA SER A 46 -8.85 7.09 19.16
C SER A 46 -9.78 5.90 18.83
N PRO A 47 -10.45 5.29 19.83
CA PRO A 47 -11.49 4.30 19.58
C PRO A 47 -12.63 4.79 18.69
N ASP A 48 -12.89 6.10 18.67
CA ASP A 48 -13.89 6.77 17.82
C ASP A 48 -13.29 7.25 16.48
N ASN A 49 -12.11 6.75 16.10
CA ASN A 49 -11.38 7.09 14.89
C ASN A 49 -11.03 8.59 14.72
N TYR A 50 -10.80 9.31 15.81
CA TYR A 50 -10.25 10.67 15.73
C TYR A 50 -8.72 10.66 15.78
N LEU A 51 -8.07 11.38 14.88
CA LEU A 51 -6.62 11.61 14.92
C LEU A 51 -6.28 12.62 16.01
N ASP A 52 -5.51 12.16 17.00
CA ASP A 52 -5.01 13.01 18.08
C ASP A 52 -4.05 14.10 17.58
N GLU A 53 -3.92 15.17 18.38
CA GLU A 53 -3.10 16.32 18.01
C GLU A 53 -1.62 15.95 17.88
N ALA A 54 -1.12 15.05 18.72
CA ALA A 54 0.28 14.64 18.71
C ALA A 54 0.66 13.92 17.41
N ALA A 55 -0.22 13.09 16.86
CA ALA A 55 -0.07 12.40 15.59
C ALA A 55 -0.16 13.38 14.43
N GLN A 56 -1.09 14.32 14.47
CA GLN A 56 -1.18 15.39 13.47
C GLN A 56 0.12 16.22 13.43
N GLN A 57 0.65 16.64 14.58
CA GLN A 57 1.90 17.41 14.64
C GLN A 57 3.10 16.63 14.08
N ARG A 58 3.24 15.35 14.43
CA ARG A 58 4.29 14.48 13.84
C ARG A 58 4.15 14.35 12.33
N ALA A 59 2.92 14.19 11.84
CA ALA A 59 2.64 14.05 10.43
C ALA A 59 2.94 15.34 9.66
N LEU A 60 2.50 16.50 10.16
CA LEU A 60 2.78 17.82 9.56
C LEU A 60 4.29 18.11 9.53
N ALA A 61 5.02 17.79 10.59
CA ALA A 61 6.47 17.94 10.61
C ALA A 61 7.16 17.08 9.53
N ALA A 62 6.71 15.83 9.33
CA ALA A 62 7.20 14.96 8.26
C ALA A 62 6.88 15.51 6.87
N LEU A 63 5.64 16.00 6.68
CA LEU A 63 5.20 16.60 5.42
C LEU A 63 5.96 17.88 5.07
N GLY A 64 6.35 18.69 6.07
CA GLY A 64 7.19 19.86 5.83
C GLY A 64 8.55 19.49 5.23
N ARG A 65 9.18 18.43 5.74
CA ARG A 65 10.43 17.90 5.16
C ARG A 65 10.24 17.35 3.75
N PHE A 66 9.08 16.77 3.45
CA PHE A 66 8.76 16.28 2.11
C PHE A 66 8.53 17.45 1.15
N GLY A 67 7.79 18.48 1.57
CA GLY A 67 7.55 19.68 0.79
C GLY A 67 8.84 20.42 0.43
N GLU A 68 9.84 20.44 1.32
CA GLU A 68 11.19 20.95 1.01
C GLU A 68 11.86 20.20 -0.14
N ARG A 69 11.70 18.88 -0.23
CA ARG A 69 12.27 18.06 -1.33
C ARG A 69 11.49 18.17 -2.63
N LEU A 70 10.20 18.49 -2.56
CA LEU A 70 9.30 18.51 -3.70
C LEU A 70 9.13 19.91 -4.33
N ARG A 71 9.61 20.97 -3.67
CA ARG A 71 9.35 22.38 -4.03
C ARG A 71 9.60 22.74 -5.50
N ASP A 72 10.61 22.13 -6.11
CA ASP A 72 11.03 22.44 -7.49
C ASP A 72 10.37 21.52 -8.54
N LEU A 73 9.52 20.59 -8.13
CA LEU A 73 8.78 19.71 -9.04
C LEU A 73 7.43 20.33 -9.42
N PRO A 74 7.02 20.22 -10.71
CA PRO A 74 5.69 20.64 -11.12
C PRO A 74 4.62 19.72 -10.48
N THR A 75 3.43 20.26 -10.25
CA THR A 75 2.32 19.55 -9.60
C THR A 75 1.98 18.24 -10.31
N GLU A 76 2.04 18.21 -11.64
CA GLU A 76 1.72 17.03 -12.45
C GLU A 76 2.74 15.90 -12.28
N ALA A 77 3.95 16.21 -11.79
CA ALA A 77 5.00 15.24 -11.54
C ALA A 77 4.97 14.64 -10.13
N VAL A 78 4.05 15.08 -9.27
CA VAL A 78 3.96 14.63 -7.88
C VAL A 78 2.59 14.04 -7.62
N ARG A 79 2.57 12.81 -7.10
CA ARG A 79 1.33 12.19 -6.63
C ARG A 79 1.43 11.79 -5.17
N VAL A 80 0.47 12.26 -4.38
CA VAL A 80 0.42 12.03 -2.93
C VAL A 80 -0.82 11.22 -2.62
N VAL A 81 -0.63 10.02 -2.07
CA VAL A 81 -1.72 9.11 -1.73
C VAL A 81 -1.82 8.90 -0.22
N GLY A 82 -3.05 8.98 0.29
CA GLY A 82 -3.44 8.63 1.65
C GLY A 82 -4.17 7.30 1.71
N THR A 83 -3.78 6.44 2.65
CA THR A 83 -4.31 5.06 2.74
C THR A 83 -5.19 4.88 3.97
N ASN A 84 -5.20 3.67 4.57
CA ASN A 84 -6.17 3.24 5.59
C ASN A 84 -6.42 4.27 6.71
N SER A 85 -5.37 4.83 7.33
CA SER A 85 -5.56 5.73 8.47
C SER A 85 -6.27 7.04 8.12
N LEU A 86 -6.07 7.56 6.90
CA LEU A 86 -6.79 8.75 6.43
C LEU A 86 -8.20 8.40 5.93
N ARG A 87 -8.43 7.16 5.47
CA ARG A 87 -9.77 6.68 5.10
C ARG A 87 -10.72 6.60 6.29
N ILE A 88 -10.24 6.14 7.43
CA ILE A 88 -11.09 5.84 8.59
C ILE A 88 -11.19 7.00 9.58
N ALA A 89 -10.31 8.01 9.49
CA ALA A 89 -10.28 9.10 10.44
C ALA A 89 -11.48 10.06 10.26
N GLU A 90 -12.28 10.25 11.31
CA GLU A 90 -13.47 11.13 11.27
C GLU A 90 -13.10 12.60 11.02
N ASN A 91 -11.93 13.03 11.51
CA ASN A 91 -11.39 14.37 11.29
C ASN A 91 -10.36 14.46 10.15
N ALA A 92 -10.35 13.49 9.22
CA ALA A 92 -9.40 13.45 8.11
C ALA A 92 -9.43 14.74 7.26
N ALA A 93 -10.61 15.27 6.93
CA ALA A 93 -10.73 16.45 6.07
C ALA A 93 -10.03 17.69 6.66
N GLU A 94 -10.15 17.91 7.98
CA GLU A 94 -9.48 19.01 8.67
C GLU A 94 -7.95 18.83 8.63
N PHE A 95 -7.49 17.61 8.90
CA PHE A 95 -6.07 17.28 8.86
C PHE A 95 -5.49 17.41 7.43
N ILE A 96 -6.19 16.92 6.41
CA ILE A 96 -5.77 16.97 5.00
C ILE A 96 -5.59 18.42 4.55
N ALA A 97 -6.51 19.33 4.89
CA ALA A 97 -6.37 20.74 4.55
C ALA A 97 -5.09 21.39 5.14
N LYS A 98 -4.68 20.99 6.35
CA LYS A 98 -3.42 21.45 6.97
C LYS A 98 -2.21 20.77 6.31
N ALA A 99 -2.33 19.49 6.01
CA ALA A 99 -1.31 18.66 5.39
C ALA A 99 -0.96 19.14 3.98
N GLU A 100 -1.94 19.44 3.13
CA GLU A 100 -1.75 19.96 1.77
C GLU A 100 -1.04 21.32 1.78
N ARG A 101 -1.41 22.23 2.70
CA ARG A 101 -0.72 23.53 2.86
C ARG A 101 0.74 23.36 3.29
N THR A 102 1.02 22.34 4.09
CA THR A 102 2.37 22.07 4.60
C THR A 102 3.24 21.38 3.54
N LEU A 103 2.65 20.47 2.77
CA LEU A 103 3.32 19.71 1.73
C LEU A 103 3.51 20.51 0.43
N GLY A 104 2.55 21.37 0.09
CA GLY A 104 2.49 22.10 -1.17
C GLY A 104 1.80 21.34 -2.32
N PHE A 105 1.25 20.15 -2.06
CA PHE A 105 0.63 19.27 -3.06
C PHE A 105 -0.70 18.71 -2.54
N PRO A 106 -1.68 18.45 -3.42
CA PRO A 106 -2.96 17.85 -3.05
C PRO A 106 -2.77 16.40 -2.57
N ILE A 107 -3.63 15.94 -1.65
CA ILE A 107 -3.58 14.59 -1.08
C ILE A 107 -4.80 13.78 -1.56
N GLU A 108 -4.56 12.72 -2.32
CA GLU A 108 -5.59 11.78 -2.76
C GLU A 108 -5.79 10.67 -1.72
N VAL A 109 -6.92 10.65 -1.01
CA VAL A 109 -7.26 9.48 -0.18
C VAL A 109 -7.81 8.37 -1.07
N ILE A 110 -7.04 7.30 -1.24
CA ILE A 110 -7.39 6.20 -2.14
C ILE A 110 -8.13 5.08 -1.39
N TYR A 111 -9.11 4.46 -2.04
CA TYR A 111 -9.81 3.28 -1.53
C TYR A 111 -8.91 2.05 -1.52
N GLY A 112 -9.21 1.06 -0.67
CA GLY A 112 -8.38 -0.14 -0.50
C GLY A 112 -8.14 -0.94 -1.79
N ARG A 113 -9.13 -0.99 -2.71
CA ARG A 113 -8.93 -1.66 -4.01
C ARG A 113 -7.99 -0.90 -4.95
N GLU A 114 -7.98 0.42 -4.89
CA GLU A 114 -7.04 1.24 -5.66
C GLU A 114 -5.62 1.14 -5.08
N GLU A 115 -5.49 1.09 -3.75
CA GLU A 115 -4.24 0.77 -3.07
C GLU A 115 -3.71 -0.61 -3.50
N ALA A 116 -4.56 -1.63 -3.49
CA ALA A 116 -4.22 -2.97 -3.96
C ALA A 116 -3.78 -2.97 -5.44
N ARG A 117 -4.46 -2.22 -6.31
CA ARG A 117 -4.12 -2.12 -7.73
C ARG A 117 -2.73 -1.49 -7.91
N LEU A 118 -2.46 -0.38 -7.24
CA LEU A 118 -1.17 0.31 -7.31
C LEU A 118 -0.05 -0.58 -6.74
N ILE A 119 -0.27 -1.25 -5.61
CA ILE A 119 0.67 -2.25 -5.07
C ILE A 119 1.00 -3.30 -6.13
N TYR A 120 -0.01 -3.88 -6.78
CA TYR A 120 0.20 -4.89 -7.81
C TYR A 120 1.00 -4.35 -8.99
N VAL A 121 0.68 -3.15 -9.48
CA VAL A 121 1.44 -2.49 -10.56
C VAL A 121 2.92 -2.34 -10.15
N GLY A 122 3.19 -1.88 -8.93
CA GLY A 122 4.56 -1.72 -8.44
C GLY A 122 5.31 -3.05 -8.33
N VAL A 123 4.65 -4.08 -7.80
CA VAL A 123 5.22 -5.43 -7.67
C VAL A 123 5.46 -6.07 -9.03
N ALA A 124 4.49 -6.03 -9.93
CA ALA A 124 4.55 -6.68 -11.24
C ALA A 124 5.68 -6.13 -12.12
N HIS A 125 5.92 -4.81 -12.10
CA HIS A 125 7.05 -4.21 -12.82
C HIS A 125 8.43 -4.58 -12.23
N GLY A 126 8.48 -5.00 -10.97
CA GLY A 126 9.72 -5.45 -10.32
C GLY A 126 10.03 -6.94 -10.50
N LEU A 127 9.10 -7.69 -11.10
CA LEU A 127 9.23 -9.14 -11.27
C LEU A 127 9.52 -9.52 -12.73
N PRO A 128 10.25 -10.62 -12.98
CA PRO A 128 10.36 -11.19 -14.31
C PRO A 128 8.98 -11.55 -14.87
N GLN A 129 8.79 -11.32 -16.17
CA GLN A 129 7.56 -11.73 -16.85
C GLN A 129 7.34 -13.24 -16.72
N SER A 130 6.10 -13.61 -16.38
CA SER A 130 5.63 -14.99 -16.30
C SER A 130 4.15 -15.03 -16.66
N ASP A 131 3.72 -16.16 -17.23
CA ASP A 131 2.30 -16.48 -17.47
C ASP A 131 1.59 -16.98 -16.20
N ASP A 132 2.34 -17.19 -15.11
CA ASP A 132 1.79 -17.57 -13.81
C ASP A 132 0.86 -16.48 -13.26
N ASN A 133 -0.25 -16.92 -12.67
CA ASN A 133 -1.00 -16.08 -11.76
C ASN A 133 -0.22 -15.88 -10.47
N LEU A 134 -0.04 -14.61 -10.10
CA LEU A 134 0.60 -14.18 -8.86
C LEU A 134 -0.46 -13.88 -7.82
N LEU A 135 -0.27 -14.40 -6.60
CA LEU A 135 -0.87 -13.86 -5.40
C LEU A 135 0.08 -12.82 -4.81
N VAL A 136 -0.32 -11.56 -4.79
CA VAL A 136 0.41 -10.50 -4.09
C VAL A 136 -0.30 -10.19 -2.78
N MET A 137 0.45 -10.15 -1.67
CA MET A 137 -0.05 -9.81 -0.35
C MET A 137 0.79 -8.68 0.26
N ASP A 138 0.11 -7.60 0.66
CA ASP A 138 0.74 -6.46 1.32
C ASP A 138 0.13 -6.26 2.71
N ILE A 139 0.90 -6.47 3.77
CA ILE A 139 0.43 -6.22 5.15
C ILE A 139 0.88 -4.83 5.57
N GLY A 140 -0.05 -3.89 5.47
CA GLY A 140 0.06 -2.52 5.95
C GLY A 140 -0.13 -2.39 7.47
N GLY A 141 -0.21 -1.14 7.93
CA GLY A 141 -0.40 -0.84 9.35
C GLY A 141 -1.84 -1.04 9.82
N GLY A 142 -2.82 -0.68 8.99
CA GLY A 142 -4.25 -0.77 9.30
C GLY A 142 -5.07 -1.66 8.36
N SER A 143 -4.58 -1.94 7.15
CA SER A 143 -5.18 -2.87 6.19
C SER A 143 -4.17 -3.86 5.64
N THR A 144 -4.69 -4.90 4.98
CA THR A 144 -3.91 -5.87 4.21
C THR A 144 -4.57 -6.07 2.86
N GLU A 145 -3.78 -5.88 1.80
CA GLU A 145 -4.23 -6.03 0.41
C GLU A 145 -3.89 -7.42 -0.12
N PHE A 146 -4.84 -8.01 -0.85
CA PHE A 146 -4.70 -9.30 -1.54
C PHE A 146 -5.05 -9.14 -3.01
N ILE A 147 -4.11 -9.50 -3.88
CA ILE A 147 -4.24 -9.36 -5.32
C ILE A 147 -3.96 -10.69 -6.01
N ILE A 148 -4.85 -11.10 -6.91
CA ILE A 148 -4.52 -12.08 -7.94
C ILE A 148 -4.30 -11.31 -9.24
N GLY A 149 -3.20 -11.57 -9.93
CA GLY A 149 -2.95 -10.98 -11.25
C GLY A 149 -2.04 -11.82 -12.12
N ARG A 150 -1.95 -11.45 -13.40
CA ARG A 150 -1.06 -12.09 -14.39
C ARG A 150 -0.35 -11.02 -15.21
N GLY A 151 0.97 -11.13 -15.32
CA GLY A 151 1.79 -10.08 -15.93
C GLY A 151 1.50 -8.71 -15.27
N LEU A 152 1.25 -7.67 -16.07
CA LEU A 152 0.88 -6.34 -15.58
C LEU A 152 -0.62 -6.16 -15.30
N ASN A 153 -1.44 -7.22 -15.49
CA ASN A 153 -2.89 -7.12 -15.36
C ASN A 153 -3.39 -7.70 -14.02
N PRO A 154 -3.91 -6.86 -13.10
CA PRO A 154 -4.61 -7.35 -11.93
C PRO A 154 -5.96 -7.99 -12.34
N ILE A 155 -6.35 -9.06 -11.64
CA ILE A 155 -7.56 -9.85 -11.92
C ILE A 155 -8.54 -9.75 -10.75
N GLN A 156 -8.07 -9.96 -9.52
CA GLN A 156 -8.86 -9.82 -8.29
C GLN A 156 -8.15 -8.88 -7.34
N LEU A 157 -8.88 -7.95 -6.73
CA LEU A 157 -8.34 -6.89 -5.89
C LEU A 157 -9.20 -6.77 -4.64
N GLU A 158 -8.63 -7.09 -3.48
CA GLU A 158 -9.30 -6.96 -2.20
C GLU A 158 -8.39 -6.31 -1.16
N SER A 159 -9.01 -5.57 -0.24
CA SER A 159 -8.35 -4.92 0.89
C SER A 159 -9.18 -5.19 2.14
N LEU A 160 -8.55 -5.85 3.11
CA LEU A 160 -9.18 -6.26 4.36
C LEU A 160 -8.71 -5.37 5.50
N ASN A 161 -9.60 -5.07 6.45
CA ASN A 161 -9.34 -4.19 7.59
C ASN A 161 -8.56 -4.89 8.71
N MET A 162 -7.40 -5.44 8.36
CA MET A 162 -6.46 -6.05 9.29
C MET A 162 -5.05 -5.57 8.97
N GLY A 163 -4.33 -5.04 9.95
CA GLY A 163 -2.98 -4.54 9.75
C GLY A 163 -2.08 -4.81 10.95
N CYS A 164 -0.77 -4.74 10.72
CA CYS A 164 0.21 -5.16 11.73
C CYS A 164 0.19 -4.26 12.99
N VAL A 165 -0.14 -2.97 12.85
CA VAL A 165 -0.23 -2.03 13.97
C VAL A 165 -1.54 -2.25 14.74
N SER A 166 -2.68 -2.32 14.04
CA SER A 166 -3.98 -2.54 14.68
C SER A 166 -4.05 -3.89 15.40
N TYR A 167 -3.51 -4.96 14.80
CA TYR A 167 -3.45 -6.28 15.44
C TYR A 167 -2.49 -6.32 16.63
N SER A 168 -1.33 -5.65 16.54
CA SER A 168 -0.41 -5.60 17.66
C SER A 168 -1.01 -4.85 18.86
N ALA A 169 -1.65 -3.71 18.62
CA ALA A 169 -2.34 -2.96 19.66
C ALA A 169 -3.49 -3.75 20.29
N ARG A 170 -4.27 -4.47 19.49
CA ARG A 170 -5.46 -5.22 19.97
C ARG A 170 -5.11 -6.50 20.72
N TYR A 171 -4.17 -7.29 20.22
CA TYR A 171 -3.90 -8.65 20.74
C TYR A 171 -2.63 -8.75 21.57
N PHE A 172 -1.72 -7.78 21.44
CA PHE A 172 -0.43 -7.75 22.14
C PHE A 172 -0.13 -6.36 22.76
N PRO A 173 -1.08 -5.72 23.48
CA PRO A 173 -0.95 -4.32 23.92
C PRO A 173 0.24 -4.03 24.83
N ASP A 174 0.67 -5.02 25.61
CA ASP A 174 1.81 -4.99 26.54
C ASP A 174 3.05 -5.73 25.99
N GLY A 175 3.01 -6.12 24.72
CA GLY A 175 4.07 -6.92 24.07
C GLY A 175 4.12 -8.39 24.46
N LYS A 176 3.25 -8.90 25.34
CA LYS A 176 3.25 -10.33 25.75
C LYS A 176 2.67 -11.24 24.68
N ILE A 177 3.44 -12.24 24.27
CA ILE A 177 3.13 -13.20 23.20
C ILE A 177 2.82 -14.57 23.82
N THR A 178 1.68 -14.68 24.50
CA THR A 178 1.22 -15.97 25.02
C THR A 178 0.61 -16.81 23.89
N LYS A 179 0.61 -18.15 24.06
CA LYS A 179 -0.04 -19.07 23.12
C LYS A 179 -1.51 -18.69 22.85
N GLN A 180 -2.23 -18.27 23.89
CA GLN A 180 -3.64 -17.87 23.78
C GLN A 180 -3.81 -16.59 22.96
N ARG A 181 -2.99 -15.56 23.20
CA ARG A 181 -3.06 -14.29 22.47
C ARG A 181 -2.66 -14.46 21.01
N MET A 182 -1.61 -15.25 20.74
CA MET A 182 -1.21 -15.60 19.38
C MET A 182 -2.35 -16.30 18.64
N LEU A 183 -2.97 -17.31 19.26
CA LEU A 183 -4.13 -18.00 18.69
C LEU A 183 -5.32 -17.05 18.44
N GLN A 184 -5.61 -16.13 19.35
CA GLN A 184 -6.69 -15.15 19.18
C GLN A 184 -6.44 -14.22 17.99
N ALA A 185 -5.21 -13.71 17.84
CA ALA A 185 -4.83 -12.88 16.69
C ALA A 185 -4.92 -13.67 15.37
N GLU A 186 -4.45 -14.92 15.36
CA GLU A 186 -4.54 -15.81 14.20
C GLU A 186 -6.00 -16.07 13.81
N LEU A 187 -6.87 -16.42 14.77
CA LEU A 187 -8.29 -16.67 14.52
C LEU A 187 -9.02 -15.43 14.01
N ALA A 188 -8.68 -14.24 14.52
CA ALA A 188 -9.24 -12.99 14.03
C ALA A 188 -8.86 -12.74 12.56
N ALA A 189 -7.59 -12.92 12.20
CA ALA A 189 -7.15 -12.78 10.81
C ALA A 189 -7.82 -13.82 9.90
N ARG A 190 -7.99 -15.06 10.38
CA ARG A 190 -8.72 -16.11 9.62
C ARG A 190 -10.18 -15.75 9.37
N ASN A 191 -10.84 -15.10 10.33
CA ASN A 191 -12.22 -14.66 10.17
C ASN A 191 -12.34 -13.56 9.10
N GLU A 192 -11.44 -12.57 9.11
CA GLU A 192 -11.38 -11.53 8.06
C GLU A 192 -11.14 -12.15 6.67
N LEU A 193 -10.24 -13.14 6.60
CA LEU A 193 -9.90 -13.85 5.36
C LEU A 193 -11.08 -14.64 4.77
N GLN A 194 -12.07 -15.05 5.56
CA GLN A 194 -13.23 -15.81 5.03
C GLN A 194 -13.96 -15.06 3.91
N ALA A 195 -13.87 -13.72 3.88
CA ALA A 195 -14.45 -12.90 2.83
C ALA A 195 -13.85 -13.16 1.43
N ILE A 196 -12.64 -13.71 1.34
CA ILE A 196 -11.89 -13.84 0.08
C ILE A 196 -11.40 -15.26 -0.22
N VAL A 197 -11.34 -16.16 0.77
CA VAL A 197 -10.68 -17.47 0.63
C VAL A 197 -11.21 -18.30 -0.53
N SER A 198 -12.53 -18.34 -0.74
CA SER A 198 -13.15 -19.12 -1.84
C SER A 198 -12.69 -18.66 -3.21
N ASP A 199 -12.47 -17.36 -3.36
CA ASP A 199 -12.21 -16.73 -4.65
C ASP A 199 -10.71 -16.67 -4.97
N TYR A 200 -9.86 -16.80 -3.94
CA TYR A 200 -8.41 -16.69 -4.06
C TYR A 200 -7.70 -18.05 -4.01
N GLN A 201 -8.21 -19.02 -3.24
CA GLN A 201 -7.52 -20.29 -3.06
C GLN A 201 -7.43 -21.07 -4.38
N GLY A 202 -6.21 -21.47 -4.76
CA GLY A 202 -5.96 -22.23 -5.99
C GLY A 202 -5.97 -21.40 -7.28
N GLN A 203 -6.20 -20.09 -7.21
CA GLN A 203 -6.21 -19.20 -8.39
C GLN A 203 -4.82 -18.63 -8.76
N TRP A 204 -3.76 -19.08 -8.08
CA TRP A 204 -2.39 -18.58 -8.23
C TRP A 204 -1.37 -19.71 -8.21
N GLN A 205 -0.20 -19.47 -8.80
CA GLN A 205 0.93 -20.41 -8.84
C GLN A 205 2.10 -19.94 -7.98
N ARG A 206 2.28 -18.62 -7.83
CA ARG A 206 3.34 -18.02 -7.02
C ARG A 206 2.76 -16.99 -6.06
N ALA A 207 3.24 -17.00 -4.82
CA ALA A 207 2.88 -16.00 -3.81
C ALA A 207 4.04 -15.02 -3.60
N ILE A 208 3.70 -13.74 -3.53
CA ILE A 208 4.62 -12.62 -3.39
C ILE A 208 4.14 -11.78 -2.20
N GLY A 209 5.04 -11.50 -1.26
CA GLY A 209 4.79 -10.60 -0.13
C GLY A 209 5.48 -9.26 -0.36
N SER A 210 4.82 -8.16 -0.05
CA SER A 210 5.39 -6.82 -0.12
C SER A 210 5.34 -6.11 1.24
N SER A 211 5.85 -4.87 1.27
CA SER A 211 5.88 -4.01 2.46
C SER A 211 6.76 -4.49 3.62
N GLY A 212 6.68 -3.76 4.74
CA GLY A 212 7.59 -3.91 5.87
C GLY A 212 7.45 -5.23 6.63
N THR A 213 6.24 -5.80 6.69
CA THR A 213 5.97 -7.05 7.42
C THR A 213 6.58 -8.25 6.69
N ALA A 214 6.33 -8.40 5.39
CA ALA A 214 6.93 -9.48 4.60
C ALA A 214 8.46 -9.38 4.59
N LYS A 215 9.01 -8.16 4.47
CA LYS A 215 10.45 -7.92 4.55
C LYS A 215 11.03 -8.37 5.89
N ALA A 216 10.45 -7.93 7.01
CA ALA A 216 10.94 -8.28 8.34
C ALA A 216 10.87 -9.79 8.60
N ILE A 217 9.77 -10.44 8.22
CA ILE A 217 9.62 -11.90 8.37
C ILE A 217 10.65 -12.62 7.50
N THR A 218 10.83 -12.23 6.24
CA THR A 218 11.84 -12.83 5.36
C THR A 218 13.25 -12.72 5.96
N GLU A 219 13.66 -11.52 6.38
CA GLU A 219 14.96 -11.28 7.01
C GLU A 219 15.16 -12.15 8.26
N ILE A 220 14.17 -12.21 9.15
CA ILE A 220 14.22 -13.04 10.36
C ILE A 220 14.35 -14.53 9.99
N LEU A 221 13.55 -15.03 9.05
CA LEU A 221 13.57 -16.44 8.70
C LEU A 221 14.90 -16.85 8.07
N GLU A 222 15.45 -16.03 7.18
CA GLU A 222 16.70 -16.34 6.48
C GLU A 222 17.92 -16.21 7.39
N LEU A 223 18.01 -15.13 8.17
CA LEU A 223 19.17 -14.87 9.05
C LEU A 223 19.27 -15.84 10.23
N ASN A 224 18.14 -16.43 10.66
CA ASN A 224 18.13 -17.44 11.72
C ASN A 224 18.07 -18.87 11.16
N GLY A 225 18.24 -19.06 9.84
CA GLY A 225 18.30 -20.39 9.21
C GLY A 225 16.98 -21.16 9.21
N TYR A 226 15.85 -20.48 9.43
CA TYR A 226 14.51 -21.08 9.40
C TYR A 226 13.99 -21.25 7.97
N SER A 227 14.51 -20.49 7.02
CA SER A 227 14.22 -20.63 5.59
C SER A 227 15.46 -20.27 4.76
N LYS A 228 15.53 -20.77 3.53
CA LYS A 228 16.56 -20.40 2.55
C LYS A 228 16.03 -19.58 1.36
N ASN A 229 14.71 -19.57 1.18
CA ASN A 229 14.06 -19.02 -0.01
C ASN A 229 12.78 -18.26 0.37
N GLY A 230 12.91 -17.11 1.01
CA GLY A 230 11.76 -16.29 1.41
C GLY A 230 10.97 -16.88 2.58
N ILE A 231 9.68 -16.61 2.61
CA ILE A 231 8.78 -17.04 3.70
C ILE A 231 8.24 -18.43 3.36
N THR A 232 8.43 -19.40 4.25
CA THR A 232 7.93 -20.77 4.10
C THR A 232 7.03 -21.14 5.27
N ARG A 233 6.13 -22.10 5.07
CA ARG A 233 5.28 -22.62 6.15
C ARG A 233 6.10 -23.13 7.33
N ASP A 234 7.10 -23.97 7.07
CA ASP A 234 8.00 -24.50 8.10
C ASP A 234 8.78 -23.38 8.82
N GLY A 235 9.25 -22.37 8.08
CA GLY A 235 9.90 -21.21 8.67
C GLY A 235 8.97 -20.43 9.60
N LEU A 236 7.72 -20.21 9.18
CA LEU A 236 6.70 -19.56 10.01
C LEU A 236 6.35 -20.39 11.25
N ASP A 237 6.28 -21.72 11.15
CA ASP A 237 6.03 -22.61 12.30
C ASP A 237 7.15 -22.52 13.33
N LYS A 238 8.42 -22.51 12.89
CA LYS A 238 9.59 -22.31 13.75
C LYS A 238 9.58 -20.94 14.42
N LEU A 239 9.31 -19.88 13.65
CA LEU A 239 9.22 -18.53 14.17
C LEU A 239 8.09 -18.41 15.20
N ARG A 240 6.92 -19.01 14.93
CA ARG A 240 5.79 -19.05 15.86
C ARG A 240 6.18 -19.65 17.21
N ALA A 241 6.83 -20.81 17.18
CA ALA A 241 7.27 -21.51 18.38
C ALA A 241 8.24 -20.64 19.20
N HIS A 242 9.22 -20.04 18.54
CA HIS A 242 10.19 -19.14 19.18
C HIS A 242 9.52 -17.89 19.78
N MET A 243 8.57 -17.28 19.08
CA MET A 243 7.85 -16.10 19.59
C MET A 243 7.03 -16.42 20.84
N ILE A 244 6.40 -17.59 20.88
CA ILE A 244 5.64 -18.05 22.06
C ILE A 244 6.57 -18.41 23.22
N GLU A 245 7.71 -19.04 22.94
CA GLU A 245 8.72 -19.40 23.94
C GLU A 245 9.32 -18.16 24.61
N ALA A 246 9.67 -17.13 23.82
CA ALA A 246 10.15 -15.86 24.34
C ALA A 246 9.10 -15.17 25.24
N GLY A 247 7.81 -15.34 24.91
CA GLY A 247 6.66 -14.87 25.69
C GLY A 247 6.47 -13.34 25.72
N ASP A 248 7.42 -12.58 25.20
CA ASP A 248 7.42 -11.12 25.16
C ASP A 248 8.23 -10.65 23.94
N ILE A 249 7.68 -9.69 23.21
CA ILE A 249 8.33 -9.09 22.04
C ILE A 249 9.70 -8.49 22.37
N GLN A 250 9.89 -7.91 23.55
CA GLN A 250 11.15 -7.32 23.99
C GLN A 250 12.24 -8.37 24.30
N ARG A 251 11.84 -9.63 24.48
CA ARG A 251 12.73 -10.76 24.76
C ARG A 251 13.05 -11.59 23.51
N LEU A 252 12.56 -11.18 22.34
CA LEU A 252 12.87 -11.86 21.09
C LEU A 252 14.36 -11.73 20.76
N ASN A 253 15.09 -12.80 21.02
CA ASN A 253 16.50 -12.89 20.67
C ASN A 253 16.66 -13.53 19.28
N LEU A 254 16.30 -12.77 18.25
CA LEU A 254 16.39 -13.19 16.85
C LEU A 254 17.22 -12.18 16.05
N VAL A 255 18.07 -12.70 15.17
CA VAL A 255 18.84 -11.87 14.24
C VAL A 255 17.90 -11.26 13.20
N GLY A 256 18.14 -10.01 12.81
CA GLY A 256 17.33 -9.31 11.79
C GLY A 256 16.11 -8.56 12.35
N VAL A 257 15.82 -8.67 13.65
CA VAL A 257 14.73 -7.90 14.27
C VAL A 257 15.15 -6.45 14.46
N ARG A 258 14.58 -5.55 13.65
CA ARG A 258 14.81 -4.10 13.78
C ARG A 258 13.97 -3.50 14.90
N ALA A 259 14.59 -2.66 15.73
CA ALA A 259 13.92 -1.98 16.85
C ALA A 259 12.69 -1.17 16.41
N ASP A 260 12.73 -0.52 15.23
CA ASP A 260 11.62 0.27 14.71
C ASP A 260 10.43 -0.58 14.21
N ARG A 261 10.60 -1.90 14.08
CA ARG A 261 9.58 -2.86 13.63
C ARG A 261 9.02 -3.71 14.76
N LEU A 262 9.76 -3.83 15.86
CA LEU A 262 9.42 -4.66 17.01
C LEU A 262 7.95 -4.46 17.48
N PRO A 263 7.42 -3.23 17.62
CA PRO A 263 6.05 -3.03 18.14
C PRO A 263 4.93 -3.58 17.25
N ALA A 264 5.18 -3.78 15.95
CA ALA A 264 4.19 -4.25 14.99
C ALA A 264 4.40 -5.71 14.54
N LEU A 265 5.49 -6.34 14.99
CA LEU A 265 5.92 -7.64 14.47
C LEU A 265 4.95 -8.77 14.82
N ALA A 266 4.44 -8.83 16.06
CA ALA A 266 3.53 -9.90 16.49
C ALA A 266 2.20 -9.88 15.72
N GLY A 267 1.58 -8.72 15.55
CA GLY A 267 0.35 -8.59 14.78
C GLY A 267 0.56 -8.90 13.30
N GLY A 268 1.65 -8.39 12.70
CA GLY A 268 2.00 -8.70 11.31
C GLY A 268 2.29 -10.19 11.07
N PHE A 269 2.97 -10.84 12.01
CA PHE A 269 3.22 -12.27 11.98
C PHE A 269 1.91 -13.07 12.02
N ALA A 270 0.98 -12.74 12.93
CA ALA A 270 -0.29 -13.45 13.06
C ALA A 270 -1.13 -13.38 11.76
N ILE A 271 -1.16 -12.22 11.11
CA ILE A 271 -1.84 -12.04 9.81
C ILE A 271 -1.17 -12.89 8.72
N MET A 272 0.16 -12.82 8.60
CA MET A 272 0.93 -13.64 7.64
C MET A 272 0.69 -15.14 7.85
N TYR A 273 0.73 -15.59 9.11
CA TYR A 273 0.54 -16.99 9.49
C TYR A 273 -0.87 -17.50 9.15
N ALA A 274 -1.89 -16.66 9.43
CA ALA A 274 -3.26 -16.95 9.05
C ALA A 274 -3.43 -17.03 7.52
N ALA A 275 -2.91 -16.06 6.77
CA ALA A 275 -2.99 -16.04 5.31
C ALA A 275 -2.33 -17.28 4.68
N PHE A 276 -1.16 -17.70 5.19
CA PHE A 276 -0.53 -18.95 4.74
C PHE A 276 -1.44 -20.16 4.96
N SER A 277 -2.10 -20.23 6.11
CA SER A 277 -2.97 -21.35 6.48
C SER A 277 -4.26 -21.43 5.64
N GLU A 278 -4.93 -20.29 5.46
CA GLU A 278 -6.21 -20.20 4.76
C GLU A 278 -6.02 -20.32 3.24
N LEU A 279 -5.06 -19.59 2.66
CA LEU A 279 -4.83 -19.59 1.21
C LEU A 279 -3.97 -20.77 0.72
N LYS A 280 -3.57 -21.68 1.62
CA LYS A 280 -2.70 -22.84 1.33
C LYS A 280 -1.35 -22.46 0.72
N ILE A 281 -0.77 -21.36 1.21
CA ILE A 281 0.57 -20.93 0.81
C ILE A 281 1.61 -21.85 1.44
N ASN A 282 2.53 -22.36 0.63
CA ASN A 282 3.67 -23.15 1.08
C ASN A 282 4.94 -22.31 1.13
N GLN A 283 5.08 -21.39 0.17
CA GLN A 283 6.21 -20.50 0.02
C GLN A 283 5.75 -19.17 -0.57
N MET A 284 6.37 -18.08 -0.11
CA MET A 284 6.17 -16.72 -0.60
C MET A 284 7.52 -16.03 -0.80
N GLN A 285 7.70 -15.37 -1.94
CA GLN A 285 8.88 -14.57 -2.24
C GLN A 285 8.66 -13.12 -1.82
N LEU A 286 9.74 -12.40 -1.49
CA LEU A 286 9.67 -10.98 -1.15
C LEU A 286 9.76 -10.12 -2.42
N ALA A 287 8.82 -9.21 -2.61
CA ALA A 287 8.97 -8.11 -3.55
C ALA A 287 9.72 -6.94 -2.91
N LEU A 288 10.58 -6.30 -3.69
CA LEU A 288 11.30 -5.09 -3.27
C LEU A 288 10.50 -3.81 -3.54
N SER A 289 9.58 -3.86 -4.51
CA SER A 289 8.64 -2.80 -4.87
C SER A 289 7.26 -3.03 -4.26
N ALA A 290 6.49 -1.95 -4.09
CA ALA A 290 5.12 -1.98 -3.57
C ALA A 290 4.34 -0.75 -4.08
N LEU A 291 3.53 -0.13 -3.20
CA LEU A 291 2.65 0.99 -3.52
C LEU A 291 3.33 2.16 -4.24
N ARG A 292 4.51 2.60 -3.79
CA ARG A 292 5.16 3.83 -4.29
C ARG A 292 5.66 3.68 -5.72
N GLU A 293 6.28 2.55 -6.02
CA GLU A 293 6.66 2.20 -7.37
C GLU A 293 5.43 2.10 -8.26
N GLY A 294 4.33 1.54 -7.73
CA GLY A 294 3.03 1.54 -8.38
C GLY A 294 2.50 2.93 -8.72
N VAL A 295 2.55 3.86 -7.77
CA VAL A 295 2.17 5.27 -7.96
C VAL A 295 3.04 5.93 -9.01
N LEU A 296 4.36 5.71 -9.00
CA LEU A 296 5.28 6.25 -10.00
C LEU A 296 4.99 5.72 -11.41
N TYR A 297 4.79 4.41 -11.56
CA TYR A 297 4.43 3.80 -12.85
C TYR A 297 3.04 4.25 -13.34
N ASP A 298 2.07 4.39 -12.44
CA ASP A 298 0.73 4.90 -12.78
C ASP A 298 0.82 6.37 -13.25
N LEU A 299 1.61 7.19 -12.55
CA LEU A 299 1.85 8.58 -12.93
C LEU A 299 2.55 8.67 -14.29
N TRP A 300 3.57 7.83 -14.51
CA TRP A 300 4.27 7.74 -15.79
C TRP A 300 3.34 7.35 -16.96
N GLY A 301 2.46 6.37 -16.74
CA GLY A 301 1.48 5.94 -17.74
C GLY A 301 0.53 7.07 -18.17
N ARG A 302 0.12 7.94 -17.23
CA ARG A 302 -0.69 9.13 -17.52
C ARG A 302 0.04 10.15 -18.40
N PHE A 303 1.34 10.34 -18.21
CA PHE A 303 2.16 11.17 -19.10
C PHE A 303 2.25 10.63 -20.54
N HIS A 304 2.04 9.32 -20.74
CA HIS A 304 2.14 8.64 -22.04
C HIS A 304 0.78 8.41 -22.72
N ASN A 305 -0.30 9.06 -22.27
CA ASN A 305 -1.67 8.83 -22.74
C ASN A 305 -2.15 7.37 -22.64
N ASN A 306 -1.57 6.57 -21.74
CA ASN A 306 -2.03 5.22 -21.41
C ASN A 306 -2.71 5.24 -20.04
N ASP A 307 -3.77 6.03 -19.90
CA ASP A 307 -4.50 6.15 -18.65
C ASP A 307 -5.47 4.96 -18.44
N MET A 308 -5.26 4.20 -17.35
CA MET A 308 -6.14 3.09 -16.98
C MET A 308 -7.59 3.52 -16.69
N ARG A 309 -7.82 4.80 -16.40
CA ARG A 309 -9.17 5.36 -16.27
C ARG A 309 -9.92 5.29 -17.59
N ASP A 310 -9.27 5.55 -18.72
CA ASP A 310 -9.91 5.46 -20.04
C ASP A 310 -10.33 4.03 -20.34
N VAL A 311 -9.47 3.05 -20.05
CA VAL A 311 -9.79 1.61 -20.17
C VAL A 311 -10.98 1.24 -19.28
N THR A 312 -11.00 1.73 -18.04
CA THR A 312 -12.09 1.50 -17.09
C THR A 312 -13.40 2.08 -17.60
N VAL A 313 -13.41 3.35 -18.05
CA VAL A 313 -14.58 4.00 -18.62
C VAL A 313 -15.11 3.21 -19.82
N LEU A 314 -14.24 2.78 -20.74
CA LEU A 314 -14.62 1.96 -21.89
C LEU A 314 -15.26 0.63 -21.48
N HIS A 315 -14.73 -0.05 -20.46
CA HIS A 315 -15.33 -1.27 -19.92
C HIS A 315 -16.71 -1.02 -19.30
N PHE A 316 -16.89 0.08 -18.55
CA PHE A 316 -18.19 0.47 -18.03
C PHE A 316 -19.18 0.77 -19.16
N MET A 317 -18.76 1.55 -20.15
CA MET A 317 -19.60 1.87 -21.31
C MET A 317 -20.07 0.60 -22.03
N LYS A 318 -19.18 -0.38 -22.23
CA LYS A 318 -19.52 -1.68 -22.82
C LYS A 318 -20.46 -2.49 -21.93
N ARG A 319 -20.15 -2.61 -20.63
CA ARG A 319 -20.94 -3.39 -19.66
C ARG A 319 -22.38 -2.88 -19.54
N TYR A 320 -22.55 -1.56 -19.54
CA TYR A 320 -23.83 -0.90 -19.36
C TYR A 320 -24.48 -0.48 -20.69
N HIS A 321 -23.95 -0.94 -21.84
CA HIS A 321 -24.50 -0.69 -23.17
C HIS A 321 -24.71 0.80 -23.48
N VAL A 322 -23.77 1.63 -23.03
CA VAL A 322 -23.79 3.08 -23.28
C VAL A 322 -23.62 3.36 -24.77
N ASP A 323 -24.41 4.28 -25.32
CA ASP A 323 -24.22 4.77 -26.68
C ASP A 323 -22.91 5.58 -26.75
N MET A 324 -21.87 4.95 -27.30
CA MET A 324 -20.53 5.52 -27.45
C MET A 324 -20.55 6.84 -28.22
N LYS A 325 -21.37 6.96 -29.28
CA LYS A 325 -21.44 8.18 -30.09
C LYS A 325 -22.10 9.31 -29.32
N GLN A 326 -23.12 8.99 -28.52
CA GLN A 326 -23.75 10.00 -27.67
C GLN A 326 -22.81 10.45 -26.55
N ALA A 327 -22.12 9.53 -25.88
CA ALA A 327 -21.15 9.86 -24.84
C ALA A 327 -20.00 10.73 -25.37
N GLU A 328 -19.47 10.43 -26.56
CA GLU A 328 -18.44 11.24 -27.22
C GLU A 328 -18.95 12.65 -27.56
N ARG A 329 -20.19 12.78 -28.08
CA ARG A 329 -20.81 14.09 -28.33
C ARG A 329 -20.92 14.92 -27.07
N VAL A 330 -21.37 14.33 -25.96
CA VAL A 330 -21.51 15.01 -24.67
C VAL A 330 -20.13 15.39 -24.13
N SER A 331 -19.18 14.46 -24.10
CA SER A 331 -17.81 14.69 -23.64
C SER A 331 -17.15 15.86 -24.40
N ARG A 332 -17.26 15.88 -25.73
CA ARG A 332 -16.72 16.96 -26.55
C ARG A 332 -17.34 18.32 -26.22
N LEU A 333 -18.68 18.38 -26.14
CA LEU A 333 -19.38 19.62 -25.79
C LEU A 333 -19.02 20.10 -24.39
N SER A 334 -18.98 19.20 -23.40
CA SER A 334 -18.54 19.50 -22.04
C SER A 334 -17.11 20.03 -22.01
N GLY A 335 -16.19 19.46 -22.78
CA GLY A 335 -14.80 19.95 -22.87
C GLY A 335 -14.67 21.30 -23.59
N GLU A 336 -15.51 21.59 -24.57
CA GLU A 336 -15.60 22.92 -25.19
C GLU A 336 -16.10 23.97 -24.18
N LEU A 337 -17.17 23.67 -23.44
CA LEU A 337 -17.73 24.56 -22.43
C LEU A 337 -16.75 24.77 -21.26
N ALA A 338 -16.10 23.72 -20.79
CA ALA A 338 -15.09 23.80 -19.73
C ALA A 338 -13.94 24.73 -20.13
N ARG A 339 -13.46 24.64 -21.39
CA ARG A 339 -12.39 25.53 -21.88
C ARG A 339 -12.81 27.00 -21.95
N GLN A 340 -14.08 27.27 -22.23
CA GLN A 340 -14.62 28.63 -22.23
C GLN A 340 -14.74 29.20 -20.82
N LEU A 341 -15.12 28.37 -19.84
CA LEU A 341 -15.36 28.80 -18.47
C LEU A 341 -14.08 28.85 -17.62
N PHE A 342 -13.15 27.92 -17.84
CA PHE A 342 -11.99 27.69 -16.96
C PHE A 342 -10.63 27.88 -17.66
N GLY A 343 -10.61 28.31 -18.92
CA GLY A 343 -9.39 28.56 -19.70
C GLY A 343 -8.97 27.39 -20.60
N LYS A 344 -7.94 27.60 -21.45
CA LYS A 344 -7.61 26.69 -22.56
C LYS A 344 -7.31 25.23 -22.15
N ASN A 345 -6.74 25.00 -20.96
CA ASN A 345 -6.43 23.69 -20.41
C ASN A 345 -6.83 23.66 -18.93
N PRO A 346 -8.12 23.41 -18.62
CA PRO A 346 -8.55 23.32 -17.24
C PRO A 346 -8.01 22.03 -16.62
N ASN A 347 -7.36 22.13 -15.46
CA ASN A 347 -6.91 20.97 -14.69
C ASN A 347 -8.00 20.50 -13.71
N GLU A 348 -7.83 19.32 -13.11
CA GLU A 348 -8.80 18.73 -12.16
C GLU A 348 -9.16 19.73 -11.05
N SER A 349 -8.16 20.41 -10.48
CA SER A 349 -8.38 21.47 -9.48
C SER A 349 -9.24 22.64 -9.97
N ALA A 350 -9.10 23.09 -11.22
CA ALA A 350 -9.94 24.15 -11.79
C ALA A 350 -11.39 23.69 -12.01
N LEU A 351 -11.57 22.40 -12.28
CA LEU A 351 -12.87 21.76 -12.53
C LEU A 351 -13.60 21.36 -11.25
N GLN A 352 -12.94 21.46 -10.09
CA GLN A 352 -13.45 20.93 -8.81
C GLN A 352 -13.80 19.43 -8.87
N LEU A 353 -13.07 18.70 -9.70
CA LEU A 353 -13.08 17.24 -9.81
C LEU A 353 -11.88 16.69 -9.05
#